data_AF-A0A952RJE9-F1
#
_entry.id   AF-A0A952RJE9-F1
#
_cell.length_a   1.000
_cell.length_b   1.000
_cell.length_c   1.000
_cell.angle_alpha   90.00
_cell.angle_beta   90.00
_cell.angle_gamma   90.00
#
_symmetry.space_group_name_H-M   'P 1'
#
loop_
_entity.id
_entity.type
_entity.pdbx_description
1 polymer ?
#
loop_
_entity_poly.entity_id
_entity_poly.type
_entity_poly.pdbx_seq_one_letter_code
_entity_poly.pdbx_strand_id
1 'polypeptide(L)'
;MDDGFYEAKDWVTVADVQRFLERTPWDRPSWLAKESVVLMNELPRGPVPVSEAVVRTAQAHNINPVLLLARMQVEKSLVAASAPPPASVRAFALGCEKPTAAYPNGRDPAHASLEVQLECAAATLENQFARARSGKGKFMVWGETATEDGVLVRPAEAATAALYAYTPVEGTKAKNGNWLVWTVTRRFALALREREASR
;
A
#
# COMPACT_ATOMS: atom_id res chain seq x y z
N MET A 1 10.78 -4.16 -8.67
CA MET A 1 9.35 -4.46 -8.72
C MET A 1 8.97 -4.35 -10.18
N ASP A 2 8.61 -5.47 -10.77
CA ASP A 2 8.13 -5.56 -12.16
C ASP A 2 6.60 -5.63 -12.18
N ASP A 3 6.02 -5.61 -13.38
CA ASP A 3 4.58 -5.72 -13.59
C ASP A 3 4.03 -7.04 -13.04
N GLY A 4 4.78 -8.14 -13.20
CA GLY A 4 4.41 -9.45 -12.68
C GLY A 4 4.26 -9.49 -11.16
N PHE A 5 5.20 -8.91 -10.40
CA PHE A 5 5.06 -8.77 -8.96
C PHE A 5 3.87 -7.87 -8.60
N TYR A 6 3.66 -6.78 -9.34
CA TYR A 6 2.63 -5.80 -9.04
C TYR A 6 1.21 -6.38 -9.14
N GLU A 7 0.95 -7.19 -10.16
CA GLU A 7 -0.36 -7.81 -10.42
C GLU A 7 -0.56 -9.15 -9.69
N ALA A 8 0.44 -9.65 -8.96
CA ALA A 8 0.37 -10.92 -8.25
C ALA A 8 -0.54 -10.86 -7.01
N LYS A 9 -1.85 -10.75 -7.25
CA LYS A 9 -2.88 -10.58 -6.23
C LYS A 9 -3.05 -11.78 -5.30
N ASP A 10 -2.69 -12.96 -5.80
CA ASP A 10 -2.74 -14.24 -5.07
C ASP A 10 -1.35 -14.65 -4.54
N TRP A 11 -0.40 -13.70 -4.48
CA TRP A 11 0.99 -13.97 -4.08
C TRP A 11 1.14 -14.41 -2.62
N VAL A 12 0.19 -14.04 -1.74
CA VAL A 12 0.14 -14.45 -0.34
C VAL A 12 -1.31 -14.73 0.07
N THR A 13 -1.48 -15.69 0.98
CA THR A 13 -2.78 -15.99 1.59
C THR A 13 -3.05 -15.12 2.82
N VAL A 14 -4.31 -15.12 3.29
CA VAL A 14 -4.70 -14.48 4.56
C VAL A 14 -3.84 -14.98 5.73
N ALA A 15 -3.57 -16.29 5.78
CA ALA A 15 -2.74 -16.89 6.83
C ALA A 15 -1.27 -16.44 6.76
N ASP A 16 -0.75 -16.12 5.57
CA ASP A 16 0.62 -15.61 5.42
C ASP A 16 0.71 -14.17 5.94
N VAL A 17 -0.27 -13.33 5.59
CA VAL A 17 -0.36 -11.96 6.09
C VAL A 17 -0.58 -11.94 7.61
N GLN A 18 -1.44 -12.82 8.15
CA GLN A 18 -1.66 -12.93 9.59
C GLN A 18 -0.35 -13.26 10.34
N ARG A 19 0.38 -14.31 9.91
CA ARG A 19 1.67 -14.68 10.50
C ARG A 19 2.72 -13.58 10.37
N PHE A 20 2.69 -12.83 9.27
CA PHE A 20 3.56 -11.68 9.07
C PHE A 20 3.25 -10.55 10.06
N LEU A 21 1.97 -10.25 10.32
CA LEU A 21 1.58 -9.24 11.29
C LEU A 21 1.86 -9.69 12.74
N GLU A 22 1.70 -10.97 13.06
CA GLU A 22 2.00 -11.53 14.39
C GLU A 22 3.50 -11.50 14.72
N ARG A 23 4.35 -11.52 13.70
CA ARG A 23 5.80 -11.41 13.87
C ARG A 23 6.38 -10.71 12.65
N THR A 24 6.44 -9.38 12.71
CA THR A 24 6.92 -8.52 11.61
C THR A 24 8.40 -8.74 11.31
N PRO A 25 8.97 -8.12 10.25
CA PRO A 25 10.41 -8.18 9.95
C PRO A 25 11.33 -7.58 11.03
N TRP A 26 10.77 -7.05 12.11
CA TRP A 26 11.48 -6.56 13.29
C TRP A 26 11.31 -7.48 14.50
N ASP A 27 10.90 -8.72 14.27
CA ASP A 27 10.74 -9.77 15.29
C ASP A 27 9.78 -9.39 16.45
N ARG A 28 8.71 -8.68 16.11
CA ARG A 28 7.67 -8.26 17.06
C ARG A 28 6.29 -8.23 16.43
N PRO A 29 5.21 -8.44 17.20
CA PRO A 29 3.86 -8.32 16.69
C PRO A 29 3.51 -6.87 16.33
N SER A 30 2.77 -6.72 15.24
CA SER A 30 2.01 -5.52 14.92
C SER A 30 0.70 -5.50 15.69
N TRP A 31 0.23 -4.32 16.10
CA TRP A 31 -1.12 -4.15 16.64
C TRP A 31 -2.20 -4.56 15.62
N LEU A 32 -1.92 -4.43 14.32
CA LEU A 32 -2.80 -4.84 13.23
C LEU A 32 -3.13 -6.34 13.25
N ALA A 33 -2.27 -7.17 13.87
CA ALA A 33 -2.52 -8.61 14.00
C ALA A 33 -3.77 -8.94 14.82
N LYS A 34 -4.24 -7.99 15.64
CA LYS A 34 -5.41 -8.12 16.52
C LYS A 34 -6.58 -7.22 16.09
N GLU A 35 -6.37 -6.39 15.07
CA GLU A 35 -7.37 -5.43 14.62
C GLU A 35 -8.34 -6.08 13.63
N SER A 36 -9.57 -5.59 13.60
CA SER A 36 -10.58 -5.99 12.62
C SER A 36 -11.32 -4.78 12.05
N VAL A 37 -11.77 -4.90 10.80
CA VAL A 37 -12.46 -3.84 10.06
C VAL A 37 -13.70 -4.41 9.36
N VAL A 38 -14.64 -3.56 8.97
CA VAL A 38 -15.82 -3.96 8.19
C VAL A 38 -15.62 -3.51 6.75
N LEU A 39 -15.50 -4.44 5.80
CA LEU A 39 -15.32 -4.08 4.39
C LEU A 39 -16.62 -3.48 3.82
N MET A 40 -16.50 -2.39 3.05
CA MET A 40 -17.67 -1.62 2.59
C MET A 40 -18.59 -2.38 1.62
N ASN A 41 -18.04 -3.35 0.88
CA ASN A 41 -18.69 -3.94 -0.29
C ASN A 41 -19.01 -5.44 -0.14
N GLU A 42 -18.88 -6.02 1.06
CA GLU A 42 -19.08 -7.46 1.27
C GLU A 42 -20.23 -7.81 2.24
N LEU A 43 -20.98 -8.86 1.89
CA LEU A 43 -21.96 -9.52 2.76
C LEU A 43 -21.40 -10.89 3.15
N PRO A 44 -21.46 -11.29 4.44
CA PRO A 44 -22.06 -10.58 5.57
C PRO A 44 -21.13 -9.51 6.17
N ARG A 45 -21.74 -8.43 6.71
CA ARG A 45 -21.07 -7.20 7.23
C ARG A 45 -20.40 -7.38 8.61
N GLY A 46 -19.82 -8.55 8.87
CA GLY A 46 -19.07 -8.79 10.10
C GLY A 46 -17.69 -8.12 10.03
N PRO A 47 -17.09 -7.78 11.19
CA PRO A 47 -15.70 -7.39 11.23
C PRO A 47 -14.83 -8.59 10.78
N VAL A 48 -13.87 -8.34 9.90
CA VAL A 48 -12.85 -9.30 9.46
C VAL A 48 -11.47 -8.84 9.95
N PRO A 49 -10.53 -9.75 10.24
CA PRO A 49 -9.17 -9.38 10.58
C PRO A 49 -8.52 -8.49 9.50
N VAL A 50 -7.62 -7.59 9.90
CA VAL A 50 -6.88 -6.74 8.93
C VAL A 50 -6.11 -7.57 7.90
N SER A 51 -5.60 -8.75 8.28
CA SER A 51 -4.95 -9.67 7.35
C SER A 51 -5.87 -10.12 6.21
N GLU A 52 -7.13 -10.38 6.52
CA GLU A 52 -8.17 -10.73 5.55
C GLU A 52 -8.56 -9.53 4.69
N ALA A 53 -8.76 -8.36 5.33
CA ALA A 53 -9.07 -7.12 4.63
C ALA A 53 -8.00 -6.77 3.58
N VAL A 54 -6.72 -6.84 3.95
CA VAL A 54 -5.59 -6.56 3.04
C VAL A 54 -5.61 -7.48 1.81
N VAL A 55 -5.77 -8.80 2.02
CA VAL A 55 -5.76 -9.76 0.91
C VAL A 55 -6.98 -9.57 0.02
N ARG A 56 -8.19 -9.46 0.59
CA ARG A 56 -9.41 -9.29 -0.20
C ARG A 56 -9.42 -8.00 -1.00
N THR A 57 -9.04 -6.87 -0.39
CA THR A 57 -8.95 -5.59 -1.11
C THR A 57 -7.92 -5.66 -2.24
N ALA A 58 -6.74 -6.25 -2.00
CA ALA A 58 -5.75 -6.43 -3.05
C ALA A 58 -6.25 -7.32 -4.21
N GLN A 59 -6.95 -8.41 -3.90
CA GLN A 59 -7.57 -9.30 -4.89
C GLN A 59 -8.67 -8.62 -5.71
N ALA A 60 -9.51 -7.79 -5.07
CA ALA A 60 -10.55 -7.03 -5.74
C ALA A 60 -9.98 -6.02 -6.75
N HIS A 61 -8.79 -5.46 -6.47
CA HIS A 61 -8.10 -4.47 -7.31
C HIS A 61 -6.97 -5.05 -8.17
N ASN A 62 -6.83 -6.37 -8.24
CA ASN A 62 -5.79 -7.07 -9.00
C ASN A 62 -4.36 -6.55 -8.74
N ILE A 63 -4.06 -6.22 -7.48
CA ILE A 63 -2.73 -5.78 -7.05
C ILE A 63 -2.16 -6.75 -6.01
N ASN A 64 -0.84 -6.78 -5.85
CA ASN A 64 -0.18 -7.60 -4.84
C ASN A 64 -0.46 -7.09 -3.41
N PRO A 65 -0.91 -7.95 -2.46
CA PRO A 65 -1.21 -7.54 -1.08
C PRO A 65 -0.04 -6.87 -0.34
N VAL A 66 1.21 -7.17 -0.72
CA VAL A 66 2.41 -6.53 -0.13
C VAL A 66 2.43 -5.03 -0.38
N LEU A 67 1.86 -4.54 -1.49
CA LEU A 67 1.83 -3.12 -1.79
C LEU A 67 1.04 -2.36 -0.72
N LEU A 68 -0.11 -2.88 -0.30
CA LEU A 68 -0.93 -2.27 0.76
C LEU A 68 -0.21 -2.30 2.12
N LEU A 69 0.43 -3.42 2.47
CA LEU A 69 1.27 -3.52 3.68
C LEU A 69 2.39 -2.47 3.65
N ALA A 70 3.08 -2.34 2.53
CA ALA A 70 4.16 -1.38 2.36
C ALA A 70 3.65 0.06 2.47
N ARG A 71 2.53 0.41 1.85
CA ARG A 71 1.93 1.75 1.98
C ARG A 71 1.57 2.06 3.44
N MET A 72 0.91 1.15 4.15
CA MET A 72 0.61 1.35 5.58
C MET A 72 1.86 1.61 6.43
N GLN A 73 2.96 0.95 6.10
CA GLN A 73 4.23 1.18 6.78
C GLN A 73 4.88 2.51 6.41
N VAL A 74 4.94 2.85 5.13
CA VAL A 74 5.59 4.07 4.63
C VAL A 74 4.83 5.32 5.09
N GLU A 75 3.51 5.28 5.02
CA GLU A 75 2.65 6.45 5.31
C GLU A 75 2.59 6.78 6.79
N LYS A 76 2.36 5.75 7.63
CA LYS A 76 2.00 5.94 9.05
C LYS A 76 2.68 4.93 9.99
N SER A 77 3.65 4.15 9.51
CA SER A 77 4.36 3.14 10.31
C SER A 77 3.45 2.11 11.00
N LEU A 78 2.30 1.80 10.41
CA LEU A 78 1.28 0.98 11.08
C LEU A 78 1.70 -0.48 11.26
N VAL A 79 2.43 -1.04 10.29
CA VAL A 79 2.90 -2.43 10.38
C VAL A 79 3.89 -2.58 11.53
N ALA A 80 4.81 -1.63 11.71
CA ALA A 80 5.77 -1.66 12.81
C ALA A 80 5.18 -1.29 14.19
N ALA A 81 3.98 -0.72 14.27
CA ALA A 81 3.41 -0.30 15.55
C ALA A 81 3.01 -1.52 16.40
N SER A 82 3.46 -1.59 17.65
CA SER A 82 3.11 -2.69 18.59
C SER A 82 1.88 -2.39 19.45
N ALA A 83 1.46 -1.13 19.48
CA ALA A 83 0.24 -0.66 20.15
C ALA A 83 -0.57 0.20 19.17
N PRO A 84 -1.90 0.32 19.36
CA PRO A 84 -2.74 1.14 18.50
C PRO A 84 -2.23 2.59 18.44
N PRO A 85 -1.90 3.12 17.26
CA PRO A 85 -1.56 4.53 17.10
C PRO A 85 -2.74 5.44 17.45
N PRO A 86 -2.51 6.75 17.67
CA PRO A 86 -3.58 7.72 17.87
C PRO A 86 -4.65 7.63 16.77
N ALA A 87 -5.92 7.85 17.13
CA ALA A 87 -7.04 7.74 16.18
C ALA A 87 -6.84 8.61 14.92
N SER A 88 -6.24 9.78 15.04
CA SER A 88 -5.91 10.67 13.91
C SER A 88 -4.92 10.06 12.92
N VAL A 89 -4.02 9.19 13.37
CA VAL A 89 -3.08 8.45 12.51
C VAL A 89 -3.78 7.27 11.83
N ARG A 90 -4.67 6.59 12.55
CA ARG A 90 -5.43 5.43 12.04
C ARG A 90 -6.48 5.83 11.00
N ALA A 91 -7.12 6.98 11.18
CA ALA A 91 -8.15 7.50 10.28
C ALA A 91 -7.66 7.70 8.84
N PHE A 92 -6.41 8.11 8.65
CA PHE A 92 -5.80 8.39 7.34
C PHE A 92 -4.57 7.52 7.10
N ALA A 93 -4.74 6.23 7.39
CA ALA A 93 -3.71 5.20 7.43
C ALA A 93 -2.86 5.08 6.15
N LEU A 94 -3.44 5.35 4.97
CA LEU A 94 -2.78 5.22 3.67
C LEU A 94 -2.67 6.55 2.90
N GLY A 95 -2.92 7.69 3.57
CA GLY A 95 -2.73 9.02 2.98
C GLY A 95 -3.73 9.36 1.88
N CYS A 96 -4.87 8.64 1.81
CA CYS A 96 -5.97 8.95 0.92
C CYS A 96 -6.77 10.17 1.41
N GLU A 97 -6.10 11.32 1.47
CA GLU A 97 -6.68 12.63 1.79
C GLU A 97 -7.00 13.34 0.46
N LYS A 98 -8.26 13.75 0.26
CA LYS A 98 -8.67 14.49 -0.93
C LYS A 98 -9.31 15.81 -0.53
N PRO A 99 -8.60 16.95 -0.69
CA PRO A 99 -9.15 18.27 -0.41
C PRO A 99 -10.48 18.50 -1.14
N THR A 100 -11.49 18.94 -0.40
CA THR A 100 -12.78 19.40 -0.93
C THR A 100 -13.07 20.80 -0.40
N ALA A 101 -14.07 21.48 -0.97
CA ALA A 101 -14.52 22.77 -0.43
C ALA A 101 -14.96 22.66 1.05
N ALA A 102 -15.54 21.52 1.45
CA ALA A 102 -15.94 21.25 2.83
C ALA A 102 -14.76 20.82 3.73
N TYR A 103 -13.74 20.15 3.16
CA TYR A 103 -12.56 19.67 3.87
C TYR A 103 -11.27 20.09 3.14
N PRO A 104 -10.81 21.36 3.28
CA PRO A 104 -9.66 21.87 2.53
C PRO A 104 -8.33 21.17 2.84
N ASN A 105 -8.23 20.57 4.03
CA ASN A 105 -7.08 19.76 4.44
C ASN A 105 -7.19 18.29 3.98
N GLY A 106 -8.22 17.93 3.22
CA GLY A 106 -8.48 16.57 2.72
C GLY A 106 -8.90 15.56 3.78
N ARG A 107 -9.11 16.00 5.03
CA ARG A 107 -9.50 15.14 6.15
C ARG A 107 -11.00 15.08 6.33
N ASP A 108 -11.65 14.57 5.30
CA ASP A 108 -13.07 14.28 5.32
C ASP A 108 -13.34 13.05 6.23
N PRO A 109 -14.17 13.16 7.28
CA PRO A 109 -14.54 12.04 8.15
C PRO A 109 -15.13 10.84 7.42
N ALA A 110 -15.73 11.02 6.23
CA ALA A 110 -16.21 9.89 5.42
C ALA A 110 -15.09 8.97 4.94
N HIS A 111 -13.83 9.45 4.95
CA HIS A 111 -12.64 8.68 4.59
C HIS A 111 -11.79 8.26 5.79
N ALA A 112 -12.27 8.53 7.01
CA ALA A 112 -11.53 8.41 8.26
C ALA A 112 -11.59 7.01 8.88
N SER A 113 -11.46 5.95 8.08
CA SER A 113 -11.40 4.57 8.55
C SER A 113 -10.46 3.70 7.72
N LEU A 114 -9.92 2.65 8.34
CA LEU A 114 -8.88 1.83 7.72
C LEU A 114 -9.39 1.10 6.46
N GLU A 115 -10.64 0.62 6.47
CA GLU A 115 -11.27 -0.02 5.31
C GLU A 115 -11.39 0.94 4.11
N VAL A 116 -11.77 2.20 4.34
CA VAL A 116 -11.87 3.20 3.27
C VAL A 116 -10.49 3.55 2.73
N GLN A 117 -9.49 3.64 3.62
CA GLN A 117 -8.11 3.91 3.24
C GLN A 117 -7.50 2.75 2.43
N LEU A 118 -7.82 1.50 2.77
CA LEU A 118 -7.40 0.32 2.01
C LEU A 118 -7.98 0.35 0.59
N GLU A 119 -9.29 0.54 0.47
CA GLU A 119 -10.00 0.63 -0.80
C GLU A 119 -9.43 1.75 -1.68
N CYS A 120 -9.31 2.96 -1.11
CA CYS A 120 -8.80 4.10 -1.86
C CYS A 120 -7.36 3.90 -2.34
N ALA A 121 -6.48 3.36 -1.48
CA ALA A 121 -5.09 3.12 -1.86
C ALA A 121 -4.99 2.05 -2.96
N ALA A 122 -5.78 0.97 -2.84
CA ALA A 122 -5.82 -0.11 -3.82
C ALA A 122 -6.35 0.39 -5.18
N ALA A 123 -7.48 1.08 -5.18
CA ALA A 123 -8.03 1.71 -6.37
C ALA A 123 -7.06 2.71 -7.01
N THR A 124 -6.33 3.48 -6.20
CA THR A 124 -5.32 4.43 -6.71
C THR A 124 -4.19 3.67 -7.40
N LEU A 125 -3.64 2.64 -6.77
CA LEU A 125 -2.58 1.81 -7.32
C LEU A 125 -3.01 1.15 -8.64
N GLU A 126 -4.15 0.46 -8.65
CA GLU A 126 -4.73 -0.16 -9.85
C GLU A 126 -4.92 0.85 -10.99
N ASN A 127 -5.54 2.00 -10.71
CA ASN A 127 -5.79 3.03 -11.71
C ASN A 127 -4.49 3.61 -12.29
N GLN A 128 -3.49 3.88 -11.45
CA GLN A 128 -2.22 4.42 -11.93
C GLN A 128 -1.46 3.40 -12.77
N PHE A 129 -1.51 2.13 -12.39
CA PHE A 129 -0.93 1.04 -13.17
C PHE A 129 -1.62 0.86 -14.54
N ALA A 130 -2.96 0.86 -14.57
CA ALA A 130 -3.72 0.80 -15.83
C ALA A 130 -3.46 2.02 -16.74
N ARG A 131 -3.34 3.22 -16.16
CA ARG A 131 -2.95 4.43 -16.90
C ARG A 131 -1.55 4.31 -17.48
N ALA A 132 -0.58 3.86 -16.68
CA ALA A 132 0.79 3.66 -17.17
C ALA A 132 0.85 2.65 -18.33
N ARG A 133 0.15 1.50 -18.22
CA ARG A 133 0.07 0.49 -19.30
C ARG A 133 -0.57 1.04 -20.58
N SER A 134 -1.54 1.94 -20.45
CA SER A 134 -2.21 2.58 -21.60
C SER A 134 -1.46 3.82 -22.12
N GLY A 135 -0.25 4.09 -21.63
CA GLY A 135 0.56 5.24 -22.05
C GLY A 135 -0.02 6.59 -21.61
N LYS A 136 -0.81 6.61 -20.53
CA LYS A 136 -1.48 7.80 -20.00
C LYS A 136 -0.87 8.23 -18.67
N GLY A 137 -0.88 9.54 -18.42
CA GLY A 137 -0.41 10.13 -17.16
C GLY A 137 0.99 10.74 -17.27
N LYS A 138 1.44 11.39 -16.18
CA LYS A 138 2.74 12.06 -16.13
C LYS A 138 3.90 11.07 -16.19
N PHE A 139 3.78 9.98 -15.43
CA PHE A 139 4.73 8.87 -15.43
C PHE A 139 4.13 7.74 -16.29
N MET A 140 4.75 7.47 -17.43
CA MET A 140 4.32 6.45 -18.38
C MET A 140 5.50 5.58 -18.78
N VAL A 141 5.22 4.36 -19.24
CA VAL A 141 6.27 3.42 -19.67
C VAL A 141 7.08 4.04 -20.82
N TRP A 142 8.40 4.01 -20.67
CA TRP A 142 9.39 4.62 -21.57
C TRP A 142 9.32 6.14 -21.73
N GLY A 143 8.38 6.81 -21.06
CA GLY A 143 8.30 8.27 -21.00
C GLY A 143 9.28 8.82 -19.98
N GLU A 144 10.00 9.88 -20.35
CA GLU A 144 10.93 10.57 -19.47
C GLU A 144 10.24 11.76 -18.80
N THR A 145 10.37 11.90 -17.48
CA THR A 145 9.79 13.03 -16.73
C THR A 145 10.56 13.28 -15.44
N ALA A 146 10.45 14.49 -14.91
CA ALA A 146 11.07 14.87 -13.63
C ALA A 146 10.13 14.56 -12.45
N THR A 147 10.69 13.96 -11.41
CA THR A 147 10.10 13.86 -10.07
C THR A 147 10.07 15.22 -9.37
N GLU A 148 9.31 15.33 -8.28
CA GLU A 148 9.22 16.55 -7.47
C GLU A 148 10.55 16.94 -6.81
N ASP A 149 11.44 15.96 -6.56
CA ASP A 149 12.81 16.19 -6.10
C ASP A 149 13.81 16.41 -7.26
N GLY A 150 13.31 16.65 -8.47
CA GLY A 150 14.11 17.09 -9.63
C GLY A 150 14.92 15.98 -10.31
N VAL A 151 14.67 14.71 -9.99
CA VAL A 151 15.34 13.57 -10.62
C VAL A 151 14.61 13.19 -11.90
N LEU A 152 15.35 13.08 -13.00
CA LEU A 152 14.83 12.62 -14.27
C LEU A 152 14.69 11.10 -14.24
N VAL A 153 13.48 10.59 -14.49
CA VAL A 153 13.18 9.17 -14.47
C VAL A 153 12.52 8.73 -15.76
N ARG A 154 12.80 7.50 -16.18
CA ARG A 154 12.19 6.84 -17.34
C ARG A 154 11.77 5.42 -16.95
N PRO A 155 10.53 5.22 -16.47
CA PRO A 155 10.06 3.90 -16.06
C PRO A 155 10.09 2.91 -17.22
N ALA A 156 10.73 1.76 -17.02
CA ALA A 156 10.73 0.67 -18.01
C ALA A 156 9.46 -0.21 -17.93
N GLU A 157 8.78 -0.18 -16.78
CA GLU A 157 7.65 -1.05 -16.44
C GLU A 157 6.49 -0.19 -15.89
N ALA A 158 5.26 -0.64 -16.09
CA ALA A 158 4.07 0.08 -15.60
C ALA A 158 4.02 0.12 -14.07
N ALA A 159 4.56 -0.90 -13.39
CA ALA A 159 4.69 -0.95 -11.94
C ALA A 159 5.52 0.21 -11.42
N THR A 160 6.67 0.47 -12.05
CA THR A 160 7.54 1.58 -11.67
C THR A 160 6.87 2.93 -11.96
N ALA A 161 6.21 3.07 -13.12
CA ALA A 161 5.46 4.28 -13.45
C ALA A 161 4.32 4.56 -12.47
N ALA A 162 3.57 3.52 -12.06
CA ALA A 162 2.48 3.63 -11.11
C ALA A 162 2.95 4.08 -9.72
N LEU A 163 4.09 3.57 -9.24
CA LEU A 163 4.67 4.00 -7.97
C LEU A 163 5.06 5.48 -7.97
N TYR A 164 5.70 5.96 -9.05
CA TYR A 164 5.98 7.39 -9.21
C TYR A 164 4.72 8.23 -9.36
N ALA A 165 3.68 7.71 -10.01
CA ALA A 165 2.40 8.41 -10.10
C ALA A 165 1.67 8.51 -8.74
N TYR A 166 1.87 7.54 -7.83
CA TYR A 166 1.35 7.60 -6.46
C TYR A 166 2.17 8.55 -5.57
N THR A 167 3.50 8.46 -5.62
CA THR A 167 4.41 9.32 -4.86
C THR A 167 5.50 9.83 -5.79
N PRO A 168 5.40 11.04 -6.34
CA PRO A 168 6.30 11.53 -7.38
C PRO A 168 7.67 12.01 -6.86
N VAL A 169 8.27 11.31 -5.90
CA VAL A 169 9.58 11.61 -5.30
C VAL A 169 10.49 10.40 -5.49
N GLU A 170 11.68 10.59 -6.07
CA GLU A 170 12.66 9.50 -6.22
C GLU A 170 13.22 9.06 -4.85
N GLY A 171 13.75 10.03 -4.11
CA GLY A 171 13.98 9.89 -2.67
C GLY A 171 15.20 9.10 -2.22
N THR A 172 16.12 8.69 -3.10
CA THR A 172 17.34 7.95 -2.71
C THR A 172 18.23 8.78 -1.78
N LYS A 173 18.40 10.08 -2.07
CA LYS A 173 19.24 10.98 -1.25
C LYS A 173 18.66 11.20 0.15
N ALA A 174 17.35 11.43 0.23
CA ALA A 174 16.64 11.73 1.48
C ALA A 174 16.11 10.47 2.19
N LYS A 175 16.27 9.28 1.60
CA LYS A 175 15.73 8.01 2.09
C LYS A 175 14.21 8.04 2.31
N ASN A 176 13.48 8.67 1.38
CA ASN A 176 12.03 8.83 1.41
C ASN A 176 11.41 8.40 0.05
N GLY A 177 10.16 8.80 -0.22
CA GLY A 177 9.55 8.63 -1.54
C GLY A 177 9.57 7.18 -2.05
N ASN A 178 9.85 7.01 -3.34
CA ASN A 178 9.92 5.69 -3.98
C ASN A 178 11.06 4.83 -3.45
N TRP A 179 12.20 5.41 -3.08
CA TRP A 179 13.28 4.65 -2.44
C TRP A 179 12.80 3.93 -1.17
N LEU A 180 12.04 4.63 -0.33
CA LEU A 180 11.51 4.05 0.90
C LEU A 180 10.44 2.99 0.62
N VAL A 181 9.52 3.26 -0.31
CA VAL A 181 8.50 2.29 -0.75
C VAL A 181 9.14 1.02 -1.29
N TRP A 182 10.15 1.13 -2.15
CA TRP A 182 10.88 -0.01 -2.70
C TRP A 182 11.57 -0.80 -1.59
N THR A 183 12.27 -0.11 -0.67
CA THR A 183 13.01 -0.74 0.43
C THR A 183 12.09 -1.52 1.36
N VAL A 184 10.97 -0.91 1.76
CA VAL A 184 9.96 -1.56 2.62
C VAL A 184 9.31 -2.73 1.91
N THR A 185 8.89 -2.56 0.65
CA THR A 185 8.25 -3.63 -0.13
C THR A 185 9.18 -4.84 -0.26
N ARG A 186 10.45 -4.62 -0.61
CA ARG A 186 11.45 -5.69 -0.72
C ARG A 186 11.64 -6.42 0.61
N ARG A 187 11.73 -5.69 1.72
CA ARG A 187 11.85 -6.28 3.06
C ARG A 187 10.63 -7.13 3.41
N PHE A 188 9.43 -6.66 3.10
CA PHE A 188 8.19 -7.37 3.39
C PHE A 188 8.04 -8.62 2.53
N ALA A 189 8.35 -8.52 1.23
CA ALA A 189 8.33 -9.66 0.33
C ALA A 189 9.31 -10.77 0.76
N LEU A 190 10.53 -10.41 1.17
CA LEU A 190 11.49 -11.39 1.69
C LEU A 190 10.98 -12.08 2.95
N ALA A 191 10.47 -11.29 3.91
CA ALA A 191 9.96 -11.83 5.17
C ALA A 191 8.74 -12.76 4.98
N LEU A 192 7.91 -12.51 3.96
CA LEU A 192 6.79 -13.38 3.60
C LEU A 192 7.27 -14.69 2.95
N ARG A 193 8.24 -14.62 2.01
CA ARG A 193 8.81 -15.82 1.35
C ARG A 193 9.56 -16.76 2.30
N GLU A 194 10.40 -16.23 3.18
CA GLU A 194 11.18 -17.04 4.14
C GLU A 194 10.27 -17.89 5.05
N ARG A 195 9.03 -17.42 5.27
CA ARG A 195 8.03 -18.08 6.13
C ARG A 195 7.15 -19.08 5.40
N GLU A 196 7.15 -19.06 4.07
CA GLU A 196 6.63 -20.16 3.26
C GLU A 196 7.61 -21.32 3.27
N ALA A 197 8.91 -21.04 3.13
CA ALA A 197 9.96 -22.05 3.12
C ALA A 197 10.18 -22.77 4.47
N SER A 198 9.61 -22.23 5.56
CA SER A 198 9.66 -22.83 6.90
C SER A 198 8.42 -23.70 7.22
N ARG A 199 7.54 -23.93 6.23
CA ARG A 199 6.41 -24.89 6.31
C ARG A 199 6.84 -26.26 5.80
#